data_AF-A0A7S0FTJ0-F1
#
_entry.id   AF-A0A7S0FTJ0-F1
#
_cell.length_a   1.000
_cell.length_b   1.000
_cell.length_c   1.000
_cell.angle_alpha   90.00
_cell.angle_beta   90.00
_cell.angle_gamma   90.00
#
_symmetry.space_group_name_H-M   'P 1'
#
loop_
_entity.id
_entity.type
_entity.pdbx_description
1 polymer ?
#
loop_
_entity_poly.entity_id
_entity_poly.type
_entity_poly.pdbx_seq_one_letter_code
_entity_poly.pdbx_strand_id
1 'polypeptide(L)'
;SHAGVATGRVFCGLVGSDRRHEYGIVGTAVQLAMCFSGVAGASMVTVDEETRRSCGVELHFAPLEPVVVGVSESSVPAFKLLPLHSDASPRLLPQQPSSMQHVSRSLRTQPLSKCSVDCTPCTPPPRHPPPWLSSPARDEGHPPLQWEQPIPTIWTHVCAD
;
A
#
# COMPACT_ATOMS: atom_id res chain seq x y z
N SER A 1 15.03 14.21 -0.28
CA SER A 1 14.02 13.15 -0.36
C SER A 1 13.81 12.78 -1.83
N HIS A 2 13.35 11.58 -2.15
CA HIS A 2 12.99 11.13 -3.51
C HIS A 2 11.80 10.17 -3.41
N ALA A 3 11.05 9.97 -4.48
CA ALA A 3 9.89 9.08 -4.45
C ALA A 3 9.58 8.48 -5.84
N GLY A 4 9.01 7.27 -5.83
CA GLY A 4 8.39 6.63 -6.98
C GLY A 4 6.88 6.50 -6.78
N VAL A 5 6.10 6.76 -7.81
CA VAL A 5 4.63 6.64 -7.79
C VAL A 5 4.18 5.76 -8.96
N ALA A 6 3.27 4.84 -8.72
CA ALA A 6 2.70 4.00 -9.77
C ALA A 6 1.21 3.80 -9.50
N THR A 7 0.45 3.61 -10.58
CA THR A 7 -1.00 3.42 -10.52
C THR A 7 -1.37 2.06 -11.07
N GLY A 8 -2.15 1.30 -10.31
CA GLY A 8 -2.66 0.01 -10.76
C GLY A 8 -3.49 -0.71 -9.71
N ARG A 9 -4.02 -1.87 -10.10
CA ARG A 9 -4.78 -2.72 -9.18
C ARG A 9 -3.84 -3.37 -8.15
N VAL A 10 -4.28 -3.38 -6.91
CA VAL A 10 -3.57 -3.96 -5.78
C VAL A 10 -4.54 -4.79 -4.94
N PHE A 11 -4.00 -5.75 -4.20
CA PHE A 11 -4.71 -6.42 -3.11
C PHE A 11 -4.39 -5.71 -1.81
N CYS A 12 -5.40 -5.47 -0.99
CA CYS A 12 -5.26 -4.86 0.33
C CYS A 12 -5.83 -5.81 1.39
N GLY A 13 -5.14 -5.95 2.52
CA GLY A 13 -5.60 -6.84 3.58
C GLY A 13 -4.61 -6.99 4.73
N LEU A 14 -4.91 -7.91 5.65
CA LEU A 14 -3.96 -8.29 6.69
C LEU A 14 -2.85 -9.15 6.08
N VAL A 15 -1.61 -8.68 6.20
CA VAL A 15 -0.41 -9.35 5.71
C VAL A 15 0.44 -9.73 6.91
N GLY A 16 0.71 -11.02 7.06
CA GLY A 16 1.54 -11.56 8.14
C GLY A 16 0.95 -12.83 8.74
N SER A 17 1.42 -13.16 9.94
CA SER A 17 0.93 -14.29 10.74
C SER A 17 -0.32 -13.93 11.54
N ASP A 18 -1.01 -14.93 12.08
CA ASP A 18 -2.15 -14.72 12.99
C ASP A 18 -1.79 -13.86 14.22
N ARG A 19 -0.56 -14.01 14.73
CA ARG A 19 -0.09 -13.30 15.94
C ARG A 19 0.51 -11.91 15.64
N ARG A 20 0.96 -11.69 14.41
CA ARG A 20 1.53 -10.43 13.92
C ARG A 20 1.19 -10.27 12.45
N HIS A 21 0.28 -9.35 12.17
CA HIS A 21 -0.05 -8.91 10.83
C HIS A 21 -0.15 -7.39 10.81
N GLU A 22 0.07 -6.83 9.63
CA GLU A 22 -0.12 -5.42 9.34
C GLU A 22 -1.13 -5.28 8.20
N TYR A 23 -1.85 -4.16 8.16
CA TYR A 23 -2.66 -3.87 6.99
C TYR A 23 -1.73 -3.44 5.85
N GLY A 24 -1.57 -4.33 4.87
CA GLY A 24 -0.63 -4.18 3.78
C GLY A 24 -1.32 -4.11 2.42
N ILE A 25 -0.55 -3.65 1.43
CA ILE A 25 -0.91 -3.68 0.02
C ILE A 25 0.14 -4.49 -0.76
N VAL A 26 -0.32 -5.32 -1.69
CA VAL A 26 0.55 -6.14 -2.54
C VAL A 26 0.08 -6.06 -3.98
N GLY A 27 1.02 -5.96 -4.91
CA GLY A 27 0.74 -6.01 -6.34
C GLY A 27 1.83 -5.38 -7.19
N THR A 28 1.68 -5.50 -8.51
CA THR A 28 2.63 -4.97 -9.50
C THR A 28 2.84 -3.47 -9.36
N ALA A 29 1.81 -2.70 -9.05
CA ALA A 29 1.94 -1.25 -8.84
C ALA A 29 2.87 -0.91 -7.66
N VAL A 30 2.84 -1.71 -6.58
CA VAL A 30 3.74 -1.53 -5.42
C VAL A 30 5.19 -1.80 -5.83
N GLN A 31 5.43 -2.89 -6.58
CA GLN A 31 6.75 -3.20 -7.12
C GLN A 31 7.27 -2.09 -8.04
N LEU A 32 6.42 -1.58 -8.94
CA LEU A 32 6.76 -0.48 -9.85
C LEU A 32 7.15 0.79 -9.10
N ALA A 33 6.36 1.18 -8.09
CA ALA A 33 6.66 2.35 -7.27
C ALA A 33 8.03 2.21 -6.57
N MET A 34 8.37 1.03 -6.06
CA MET A 34 9.69 0.76 -5.49
C MET A 34 10.81 0.88 -6.53
N CYS A 35 10.64 0.28 -7.71
CA CYS A 35 11.60 0.39 -8.81
C CYS A 35 11.81 1.85 -9.25
N PHE A 36 10.73 2.63 -9.41
CA PHE A 36 10.81 4.05 -9.76
C PHE A 36 11.47 4.89 -8.68
N SER A 37 11.23 4.57 -7.41
CA SER A 37 11.91 5.24 -6.30
C SER A 37 13.41 4.94 -6.32
N GLY A 38 13.81 3.71 -6.66
CA GLY A 38 15.22 3.30 -6.74
C GLY A 38 16.03 4.02 -7.83
N VAL A 39 15.38 4.44 -8.92
CA VAL A 39 16.01 5.23 -10.00
C VAL A 39 15.84 6.75 -9.84
N ALA A 40 15.05 7.19 -8.85
CA ALA A 40 14.79 8.60 -8.63
C ALA A 40 16.02 9.30 -8.01
N GLY A 41 16.50 10.36 -8.66
CA GLY A 41 17.54 11.22 -8.10
C GLY A 41 17.08 12.02 -6.88
N ALA A 42 18.00 12.76 -6.25
CA ALA A 42 17.65 13.63 -5.13
C ALA A 42 16.59 14.67 -5.53
N SER A 43 15.55 14.81 -4.69
CA SER A 43 14.40 15.71 -4.91
C SER A 43 13.63 15.43 -6.19
N MET A 44 13.66 14.19 -6.67
CA MET A 44 12.97 13.74 -7.86
C MET A 44 11.79 12.85 -7.51
N VAL A 45 10.69 13.05 -8.25
CA VAL A 45 9.54 12.14 -8.26
C VAL A 45 9.46 11.51 -9.64
N THR A 46 9.50 10.17 -9.66
CA THR A 46 9.37 9.36 -10.87
C THR A 46 8.02 8.65 -10.86
N VAL A 47 7.35 8.62 -12.01
CA VAL A 47 6.00 8.03 -12.14
C VAL A 47 5.87 7.13 -13.37
N ASP A 48 4.90 6.21 -13.36
CA ASP A 48 4.45 5.51 -14.59
C ASP A 48 3.54 6.38 -15.47
N GLU A 49 3.28 5.87 -16.67
CA GLU A 49 2.36 6.47 -17.64
C GLU A 49 0.94 6.63 -17.09
N GLU A 50 0.44 5.66 -16.31
CA GLU A 50 -0.93 5.71 -15.80
C GLU A 50 -1.12 6.80 -14.75
N THR A 51 -0.13 6.96 -13.84
CA THR A 51 -0.10 8.07 -12.90
C THR A 51 0.00 9.40 -13.65
N ARG A 52 0.89 9.51 -14.65
CA ARG A 52 1.03 10.71 -15.48
C ARG A 52 -0.31 11.13 -16.11
N ARG A 53 -1.04 10.17 -16.70
CA ARG A 53 -2.36 10.43 -17.31
C ARG A 53 -3.40 10.86 -16.28
N SER A 54 -3.36 10.26 -15.09
CA SER A 54 -4.31 10.54 -14.01
C SER A 54 -4.11 11.93 -13.37
N CYS A 55 -2.90 12.50 -13.46
CA CYS A 55 -2.57 13.81 -12.87
C CYS A 55 -3.16 15.02 -13.62
N GLY A 56 -3.83 14.83 -14.77
CA GLY A 56 -4.43 15.92 -15.53
C GLY A 56 -3.40 16.93 -16.06
N VAL A 57 -3.82 18.18 -16.27
CA VAL A 57 -3.00 19.22 -16.92
C VAL A 57 -2.19 20.10 -15.95
N GLU A 58 -2.42 19.97 -14.64
CA GLU A 58 -1.75 20.81 -13.64
C GLU A 58 -0.30 20.38 -13.38
N LEU A 59 0.00 19.10 -13.60
CA LEU A 59 1.34 18.54 -13.41
C LEU A 59 2.00 18.28 -14.76
N HIS A 60 3.25 18.73 -14.90
CA HIS A 60 4.04 18.51 -16.10
C HIS A 60 5.09 17.44 -15.87
N PHE A 61 5.36 16.67 -16.91
CA PHE A 61 6.27 15.53 -16.84
C PHE A 61 7.22 15.49 -18.03
N ALA A 62 8.46 15.08 -17.79
CA ALA A 62 9.43 14.77 -18.83
C ALA A 62 9.67 13.25 -18.90
N PRO A 63 9.75 12.65 -20.10
CA PRO A 63 10.07 11.23 -20.24
C PRO A 63 11.49 10.95 -19.74
N LEU A 64 11.69 9.74 -19.21
CA LEU A 64 12.97 9.18 -18.82
C LEU A 64 13.26 7.91 -19.63
N GLU A 65 14.48 7.40 -19.46
CA GLU A 65 14.80 6.06 -19.93
C GLU A 65 13.86 5.04 -19.28
N PRO A 66 13.28 4.11 -20.07
CA PRO A 66 12.43 3.05 -19.53
C PRO A 66 13.14 2.23 -18.44
N VAL A 67 12.39 1.94 -17.36
CA VAL A 67 12.91 1.26 -16.17
C VAL A 67 12.62 -0.23 -16.27
N VAL A 68 13.65 -1.05 -16.08
CA VAL A 68 13.51 -2.51 -16.01
C VAL A 68 12.94 -2.91 -14.66
N VAL A 69 11.92 -3.78 -14.66
CA VAL A 69 11.15 -4.12 -13.46
C VAL A 69 11.36 -5.58 -13.08
N GLY A 70 12.06 -5.81 -11.97
CA GLY A 70 12.33 -7.16 -11.48
C GLY A 70 13.28 -7.95 -12.39
N VAL A 71 13.07 -9.26 -12.46
CA VAL A 71 13.87 -10.20 -13.28
C VAL A 71 13.29 -10.42 -14.69
N SER A 72 12.13 -9.84 -15.00
CA SER A 72 11.65 -9.86 -16.38
C SER A 72 12.29 -8.71 -17.16
N GLU A 73 12.70 -8.96 -18.39
CA GLU A 73 13.25 -7.94 -19.29
C GLU A 73 12.20 -6.93 -19.78
N SER A 74 11.05 -6.86 -19.10
CA SER A 74 9.98 -5.92 -19.42
C SER A 74 10.38 -4.55 -18.92
N SER A 75 10.73 -3.67 -19.86
CA SER A 75 11.01 -2.27 -19.56
C SER A 75 9.73 -1.44 -19.57
N VAL A 76 9.56 -0.58 -18.58
CA VAL A 76 8.35 0.22 -18.35
C VAL A 76 8.67 1.70 -18.53
N PRO A 77 7.90 2.45 -19.33
CA PRO A 77 8.07 3.90 -19.46
C PRO A 77 8.00 4.61 -18.11
N ALA A 78 8.96 5.49 -17.87
CA ALA A 78 9.06 6.28 -16.65
C ALA A 78 9.06 7.78 -16.98
N PHE A 79 8.52 8.58 -16.07
CA PHE A 79 8.40 10.02 -16.24
C PHE A 79 8.83 10.75 -14.98
N LYS A 80 9.58 11.84 -15.17
CA LYS A 80 9.97 12.75 -14.12
C LYS A 80 8.92 13.85 -13.98
N LEU A 81 8.41 14.07 -12.77
CA LEU A 81 7.62 15.26 -12.44
C LEU A 81 8.52 16.50 -12.56
N LEU A 82 8.08 17.47 -13.37
CA LEU A 82 8.73 18.76 -13.49
C LEU A 82 8.28 19.68 -12.35
N PRO A 83 9.15 20.59 -11.88
CA PRO A 83 8.75 21.60 -10.92
C PRO A 83 7.53 22.36 -11.44
N LEU A 84 6.53 22.53 -10.58
CA LEU A 84 5.50 23.52 -10.85
C LEU A 84 6.20 24.87 -10.96
N HIS A 85 5.98 25.59 -12.05
CA HIS A 85 6.34 27.00 -12.11
C HIS A 85 5.47 27.73 -11.09
N SER A 86 5.92 27.76 -9.83
CA SER A 86 5.39 28.72 -8.88
C SER A 86 5.98 30.07 -9.26
N ASP A 87 5.15 31.04 -9.60
CA ASP A 87 5.49 32.43 -9.28
C ASP A 87 5.95 32.43 -7.83
N ALA A 88 7.22 32.80 -7.64
CA ALA A 88 7.97 32.51 -6.44
C ALA A 88 7.30 33.13 -5.20
N SER A 89 6.61 32.30 -4.42
CA SER A 89 6.55 32.49 -2.99
C SER A 89 7.15 31.24 -2.37
N PRO A 90 8.38 31.32 -1.83
CA PRO A 90 9.00 30.17 -1.18
C PRO A 90 8.12 29.80 0.00
N ARG A 91 7.30 28.76 -0.15
CA ARG A 91 6.70 28.08 0.99
C ARG A 91 7.87 27.49 1.75
N LEU A 92 8.27 28.19 2.81
CA LEU A 92 9.07 27.65 3.89
C LEU A 92 8.45 26.30 4.25
N LEU A 93 9.07 25.22 3.79
CA LEU A 93 8.81 23.91 4.36
C LEU A 93 9.05 24.08 5.87
N PRO A 94 8.14 23.61 6.74
CA PRO A 94 8.44 23.58 8.16
C PRO A 94 9.72 22.77 8.31
N GLN A 95 10.81 23.45 8.68
CA GLN A 95 12.05 22.83 9.09
C GLN A 95 11.65 21.79 10.14
N GLN A 96 11.96 20.51 9.90
CA GLN A 96 11.77 19.50 10.93
C GLN A 96 12.50 20.02 12.18
N PRO A 97 11.83 20.11 13.34
CA PRO A 97 12.52 20.44 14.56
C PRO A 97 13.52 19.33 14.84
N SER A 98 14.79 19.62 14.60
CA SER A 98 15.95 18.82 14.97
C SER A 98 16.13 18.89 16.49
N SER A 99 15.19 18.31 17.24
CA SER A 99 15.34 17.86 18.63
C SER A 99 13.94 17.53 19.20
N MET A 100 13.59 16.25 19.25
CA MET A 100 12.75 15.77 20.34
C MET A 100 13.60 14.77 21.13
N GLN A 101 14.20 15.30 22.19
CA GLN A 101 14.71 14.52 23.30
C GLN A 101 13.59 13.63 23.85
N HIS A 102 13.97 12.41 24.25
CA HIS A 102 13.14 11.42 24.90
C HIS A 102 12.22 12.03 25.96
N VAL A 103 10.90 12.00 25.73
CA VAL A 103 9.92 12.12 26.82
C VAL A 103 9.44 10.73 27.16
N SER A 104 10.08 10.13 28.16
CA SER A 104 9.67 8.89 28.81
C SER A 104 8.30 9.09 29.47
N ARG A 105 7.21 8.73 28.78
CA ARG A 105 5.87 8.79 29.37
C ARG A 105 5.65 7.52 30.19
N SER A 106 5.93 7.64 31.49
CA SER A 106 5.61 6.68 32.53
C SER A 106 4.12 6.30 32.47
N LEU A 107 3.86 5.00 32.31
CA LEU A 107 2.53 4.38 32.41
C LEU A 107 2.01 4.57 33.84
N ARG A 108 1.13 5.55 34.04
CA ARG A 108 0.32 5.65 35.25
C ARG A 108 -1.01 4.95 34.97
N THR A 109 -1.11 3.69 35.37
CA THR A 109 -2.36 2.94 35.45
C THR A 109 -3.33 3.66 36.39
N GLN A 110 -4.45 4.14 35.85
CA GLN A 110 -5.60 4.52 36.67
C GLN A 110 -6.52 3.31 36.81
N PRO A 111 -7.02 3.00 38.03
CA PRO A 111 -8.00 1.95 38.22
C PRO A 111 -9.35 2.36 37.60
N LEU A 112 -9.88 1.50 36.74
CA LEU A 112 -11.24 1.59 36.19
C LEU A 112 -12.26 1.56 37.34
N SER A 113 -12.98 2.68 37.52
CA SER A 113 -14.16 2.75 38.38
C SER A 113 -15.28 1.91 37.77
N LYS A 114 -15.98 1.18 38.64
CA LYS A 114 -17.06 0.25 38.32
C LYS A 114 -18.24 0.98 37.67
N CYS A 115 -18.47 0.75 36.37
CA CYS A 115 -19.78 0.93 35.77
C CYS A 115 -20.55 -0.38 35.94
N SER A 116 -21.45 -0.43 36.92
CA SER A 116 -22.49 -1.45 37.01
C SER A 116 -23.57 -1.08 36.00
N VAL A 117 -23.62 -1.81 34.90
CA VAL A 117 -24.77 -1.85 34.00
C VAL A 117 -25.00 -3.33 33.71
N ASP A 118 -26.16 -3.82 34.13
CA ASP A 118 -26.66 -5.15 33.79
C ASP A 118 -26.77 -5.26 32.26
N CYS A 119 -25.82 -5.98 31.65
CA CYS A 119 -25.87 -6.33 30.24
C CYS A 119 -26.17 -7.82 30.13
N THR A 120 -27.40 -8.13 29.73
CA THR A 120 -27.84 -9.44 29.25
C THR A 120 -26.90 -9.92 28.11
N PRO A 121 -26.53 -11.20 28.02
CA PRO A 121 -25.62 -11.67 26.98
C PRO A 121 -26.26 -11.55 25.58
N CYS A 122 -25.82 -10.55 24.82
CA CYS A 122 -26.17 -10.42 23.40
C CYS A 122 -25.45 -11.53 22.61
N THR A 123 -26.21 -12.51 22.13
CA THR A 123 -25.75 -13.47 21.13
C THR A 123 -25.42 -12.71 19.83
N PRO A 124 -24.25 -12.92 19.20
CA PRO A 124 -23.96 -12.27 17.93
C PRO A 124 -24.91 -12.80 16.84
N PRO A 125 -25.45 -11.95 15.95
CA PRO A 125 -26.26 -12.41 14.84
C PRO A 125 -25.43 -13.28 13.88
N PRO A 126 -26.04 -14.24 13.18
CA PRO A 126 -25.35 -15.08 12.22
C PRO A 126 -24.73 -14.23 11.10
N ARG A 127 -23.47 -14.53 10.77
CA ARG A 127 -22.75 -13.88 9.65
C ARG A 127 -23.37 -14.35 8.35
N HIS A 128 -24.20 -13.53 7.74
CA HIS A 128 -24.51 -13.71 6.33
C HIS A 128 -23.29 -13.27 5.51
N PRO A 129 -22.79 -14.09 4.57
CA PRO A 129 -21.81 -13.62 3.62
C PRO A 129 -22.41 -12.49 2.75
N PRO A 130 -21.59 -11.55 2.28
CA PRO A 130 -22.07 -10.45 1.45
C PRO A 130 -22.69 -11.00 0.14
N PRO A 131 -23.68 -10.29 -0.45
CA PRO A 131 -24.54 -10.81 -1.52
C PRO A 131 -23.81 -11.17 -2.83
N TRP A 132 -22.56 -10.77 -3.00
CA TRP A 132 -21.72 -11.20 -4.13
C TRP A 132 -21.12 -12.61 -3.96
N LEU A 133 -21.24 -13.21 -2.77
CA LEU A 133 -20.83 -14.60 -2.50
C LEU A 133 -21.94 -15.62 -2.81
N SER A 134 -23.14 -15.16 -3.19
CA SER A 134 -24.29 -16.01 -3.51
C SER A 134 -24.70 -15.85 -4.97
N SER A 135 -23.79 -16.17 -5.89
CA SER A 135 -24.18 -16.40 -7.28
C SER A 135 -24.64 -17.85 -7.46
N PRO A 136 -25.80 -18.12 -8.08
CA PRO A 136 -26.22 -19.47 -8.41
C PRO A 136 -25.31 -20.03 -9.50
N ALA A 137 -24.91 -21.29 -9.32
CA ALA A 137 -24.15 -22.06 -10.28
C ALA A 137 -24.79 -21.98 -11.68
N ARG A 138 -24.02 -21.51 -12.65
CA ARG A 138 -24.18 -21.93 -14.05
C ARG A 138 -22.99 -22.80 -14.39
N ASP A 139 -23.28 -24.08 -14.36
CA ASP A 139 -22.59 -25.19 -14.98
C ASP A 139 -22.30 -24.85 -16.45
N GLU A 140 -21.02 -24.79 -16.83
CA GLU A 140 -20.48 -25.34 -18.09
C GLU A 140 -18.96 -25.55 -17.94
N GLY A 141 -18.56 -26.78 -17.63
CA GLY A 141 -17.39 -27.42 -18.25
C GLY A 141 -15.97 -27.07 -17.79
N HIS A 142 -15.76 -26.25 -16.75
CA HIS A 142 -14.42 -26.06 -16.19
C HIS A 142 -14.28 -26.74 -14.81
N PRO A 143 -13.20 -27.50 -14.54
CA PRO A 143 -12.97 -28.01 -13.19
C PRO A 143 -12.93 -26.82 -12.23
N PRO A 144 -13.60 -26.89 -11.06
CA PRO A 144 -13.55 -25.82 -10.08
C PRO A 144 -12.09 -25.55 -9.73
N LEU A 145 -11.67 -24.29 -9.88
CA LEU A 145 -10.40 -23.82 -9.30
C LEU A 145 -10.44 -24.15 -7.81
N GLN A 146 -9.73 -25.21 -7.43
CA GLN A 146 -9.55 -25.62 -6.04
C GLN A 146 -8.75 -24.52 -5.33
N TRP A 147 -9.48 -23.57 -4.73
CA TRP A 147 -8.92 -22.49 -3.92
C TRP A 147 -8.58 -22.94 -2.48
N GLU A 148 -8.69 -24.25 -2.19
CA GLU A 148 -8.31 -24.84 -0.90
C GLU A 148 -6.79 -24.99 -0.71
N GLN A 149 -5.98 -24.64 -1.70
CA GLN A 149 -4.53 -24.61 -1.52
C GLN A 149 -4.12 -23.23 -0.99
N PRO A 150 -3.41 -23.13 0.16
CA PRO A 150 -2.87 -21.87 0.61
C PRO A 150 -2.00 -21.31 -0.52
N ILE A 151 -2.28 -20.08 -0.94
CA ILE A 151 -1.44 -19.34 -1.90
C ILE A 151 -0.03 -19.42 -1.33
N PRO A 152 0.95 -20.04 -2.03
CA PRO A 152 2.31 -20.08 -1.53
C PRO A 152 2.77 -18.63 -1.42
N THR A 153 2.87 -18.16 -0.18
CA THR A 153 3.46 -16.88 0.11
C THR A 153 4.86 -16.94 -0.48
N ILE A 154 5.18 -16.06 -1.44
CA ILE A 154 6.52 -15.91 -2.03
C ILE A 154 7.62 -15.65 -0.96
N TRP A 155 7.24 -15.54 0.31
CA TRP A 155 8.07 -15.27 1.47
C TRP A 155 8.32 -16.48 2.40
N THR A 156 7.96 -17.72 2.04
CA THR A 156 8.29 -18.89 2.89
C THR A 156 9.73 -19.38 2.75
N HIS A 157 10.55 -18.82 1.85
CA HIS A 157 11.94 -19.26 1.63
C HIS A 157 13.04 -18.33 2.17
N VAL A 158 12.72 -17.38 3.07
CA VAL A 158 13.74 -16.50 3.70
C VAL A 158 13.91 -16.78 5.21
N CYS A 159 13.35 -17.88 5.72
CA CYS A 159 13.60 -18.35 7.09
C CYS A 159 13.81 -19.87 7.10
N ALA A 160 14.82 -20.33 6.37
CA ALA A 160 15.44 -21.63 6.59
C ALA A 160 16.90 -21.50 6.14
N ASP A 161 17.72 -20.93 7.02
CA ASP A 161 19.10 -21.33 7.37
C ASP A 161 19.68 -20.36 8.41
#